data_AF-A0A3P5DMR7-F1
#
_entry.id   AF-A0A3P5DMR7-F1
#
_cell.length_a   1.000
_cell.length_b   1.000
_cell.length_c   1.000
_cell.angle_alpha   90.00
_cell.angle_beta   90.00
_cell.angle_gamma   90.00
#
_symmetry.space_group_name_H-M   'P 1'
#
loop_
_entity.id
_entity.type
_entity.pdbx_description
1 polymer ?
#
loop_
_entity_poly.entity_id
_entity_poly.type
_entity_poly.pdbx_seq_one_letter_code
_entity_poly.pdbx_strand_id
1 'polypeptide(L)'
;MSMFSLHAIIRCSGSFMMNLMPWQTSYKWRELKQRHVLGWGNGYTWVKRNRRGEVTSLECCMPWETTLLNTGGRHTYGVYNEEGAFAVSPDDMIHIRALGNNQKMGLSPIMQHAETIGMGMSGQQYTSAFFNGNARPAGIISVKNELNEQSWGRLKNMWQRAVTALRSQENKTMLLPAQLDYRALTVSPVDAQIIDMTKLNRSMIAGILMSRRT
;
A
#
# COMPACT_ATOMS: atom_id res chain seq x y z
N MET A 1 21.93 -5.75 -10.47
CA MET A 1 23.24 -5.17 -10.10
C MET A 1 23.08 -3.88 -9.28
N SER A 2 22.08 -3.78 -8.38
CA SER A 2 21.72 -2.50 -7.73
C SER A 2 22.45 -2.20 -6.41
N MET A 3 22.99 -3.20 -5.70
CA MET A 3 23.81 -2.93 -4.49
C MET A 3 25.28 -2.58 -4.79
N PHE A 4 25.83 -3.09 -5.90
CA PHE A 4 27.23 -2.84 -6.26
C PHE A 4 27.47 -1.43 -6.81
N SER A 5 26.49 -0.86 -7.51
CA SER A 5 26.61 0.53 -8.01
C SER A 5 26.54 1.57 -6.89
N LEU A 6 25.79 1.27 -5.81
CA LEU A 6 25.72 2.16 -4.63
C LEU A 6 27.03 2.12 -3.82
N HIS A 7 27.70 0.97 -3.75
CA HIS A 7 29.00 0.82 -3.08
C HIS A 7 30.14 1.55 -3.80
N ALA A 8 30.08 1.66 -5.13
CA ALA A 8 31.12 2.33 -5.93
C ALA A 8 31.10 3.85 -5.75
N ILE A 9 29.92 4.47 -5.59
CA ILE A 9 29.80 5.92 -5.34
C ILE A 9 30.30 6.28 -3.92
N ILE A 10 30.25 5.34 -2.98
CA ILE A 10 30.61 5.56 -1.56
C ILE A 10 32.10 5.31 -1.29
N ARG A 11 32.80 4.52 -2.12
CA ARG A 11 34.23 4.18 -1.89
C ARG A 11 35.25 5.18 -2.45
N CYS A 12 34.83 6.23 -3.16
CA CYS A 12 35.75 7.30 -3.51
C CYS A 12 36.01 8.19 -2.28
N SER A 13 37.17 7.95 -1.65
CA SER A 13 37.87 8.76 -0.66
C SER A 13 37.30 8.76 0.76
N GLY A 14 38.01 8.05 1.66
CA GLY A 14 37.82 8.07 3.12
C GLY A 14 38.14 9.41 3.80
N SER A 15 38.03 10.52 3.08
CA SER A 15 38.17 11.89 3.59
C SER A 15 37.02 12.80 3.15
N PHE A 16 36.12 12.33 2.27
CA PHE A 16 34.91 13.04 1.89
C PHE A 16 33.78 12.58 2.81
N MET A 17 33.76 13.10 4.03
CA MET A 17 32.48 13.18 4.77
C MET A 17 31.56 14.02 3.90
N MET A 18 30.74 13.33 3.13
CA MET A 18 29.72 13.87 2.24
C MET A 18 28.93 14.91 3.04
N ASN A 19 29.24 16.20 2.81
CA ASN A 19 28.58 17.33 3.44
C ASN A 19 27.13 17.36 2.95
N LEU A 20 26.31 16.52 3.55
CA LEU A 20 24.87 16.62 3.47
C LEU A 20 24.46 17.86 4.26
N MET A 21 23.29 18.40 3.92
CA MET A 21 22.77 19.58 4.60
C MET A 21 22.84 19.43 6.13
N PRO A 22 23.00 20.53 6.90
CA PRO A 22 23.26 20.48 8.35
C PRO A 22 22.30 19.60 9.16
N TRP A 23 21.06 19.43 8.67
CA TRP A 23 20.00 18.64 9.32
C TRP A 23 19.83 17.22 8.77
N GLN A 24 20.66 16.76 7.82
CA GLN A 24 20.48 15.47 7.14
C GLN A 24 21.75 14.61 7.20
N THR A 25 21.62 13.41 7.77
CA THR A 25 22.72 12.43 7.81
C THR A 25 22.78 11.58 6.55
N SER A 26 23.93 10.95 6.28
CA SER A 26 24.09 10.00 5.16
C SER A 26 23.09 8.86 5.21
N TYR A 27 22.76 8.40 6.41
CA TYR A 27 21.72 7.38 6.61
C TYR A 27 20.35 7.89 6.15
N LYS A 28 19.93 9.06 6.62
CA LYS A 28 18.64 9.65 6.25
C LYS A 28 18.52 9.96 4.76
N TRP A 29 19.62 10.36 4.13
CA TRP A 29 19.68 10.48 2.67
C TRP A 29 19.38 9.16 1.96
N ARG A 30 20.07 8.07 2.32
CA ARG A 30 19.84 6.75 1.69
C ARG A 30 18.42 6.25 1.91
N GLU A 31 17.91 6.39 3.13
CA GLU A 31 16.54 6.02 3.48
C GLU A 31 15.51 6.77 2.62
N LEU A 32 15.68 8.09 2.49
CA LEU A 32 14.82 8.92 1.65
C LEU A 32 14.90 8.54 0.17
N LYS A 33 16.11 8.29 -0.37
CA LYS A 33 16.24 7.88 -1.77
C LYS A 33 15.65 6.51 -2.03
N GLN A 34 15.79 5.57 -1.10
CA GLN A 34 15.11 4.28 -1.21
C GLN A 34 13.59 4.45 -1.25
N ARG A 35 13.03 5.30 -0.39
CA ARG A 35 11.59 5.63 -0.41
C ARG A 35 11.16 6.25 -1.75
N HIS A 36 11.95 7.18 -2.28
CA HIS A 36 11.65 7.83 -3.57
C HIS A 36 11.65 6.82 -4.72
N VAL A 37 12.64 5.93 -4.77
CA VAL A 37 12.75 4.89 -5.79
C VAL A 37 11.61 3.88 -5.68
N LEU A 38 11.25 3.43 -4.48
CA LEU A 38 10.17 2.47 -4.28
C LEU A 38 8.77 3.09 -4.51
N GLY A 39 8.59 4.37 -4.18
CA GLY A 39 7.31 5.07 -4.33
C GLY A 39 7.06 5.61 -5.73
N TRP A 40 8.05 6.27 -6.32
CA TRP A 40 7.93 7.02 -7.58
C TRP A 40 8.80 6.46 -8.71
N GLY A 41 9.56 5.39 -8.44
CA GLY A 41 10.49 4.80 -9.41
C GLY A 41 11.81 5.55 -9.54
N ASN A 42 11.92 6.76 -8.98
CA ASN A 42 13.02 7.68 -9.25
C ASN A 42 13.42 8.44 -7.99
N GLY A 43 14.71 8.52 -7.71
CA GLY A 43 15.29 9.34 -6.65
C GLY A 43 16.36 10.29 -7.21
N TYR A 44 16.25 11.57 -6.87
CA TYR A 44 17.10 12.65 -7.40
C TYR A 44 17.90 13.32 -6.30
N THR A 45 19.18 13.57 -6.52
CA THR A 45 20.01 14.39 -5.62
C THR A 45 20.83 15.37 -6.45
N TRP A 46 20.64 16.65 -6.21
CA TRP A 46 21.42 17.70 -6.83
C TRP A 46 22.78 17.78 -6.14
N VAL A 47 23.84 17.60 -6.92
CA VAL A 47 25.23 17.83 -6.53
C VAL A 47 25.54 19.30 -6.73
N LYS A 48 25.65 20.08 -5.65
CA LYS A 48 26.10 21.47 -5.73
C LYS A 48 27.61 21.51 -5.73
N ARG A 49 28.18 22.22 -6.71
CA ARG A 49 29.63 22.39 -6.85
C ARG A 49 30.02 23.86 -6.74
N ASN A 50 31.20 24.14 -6.24
CA ASN A 50 31.78 25.48 -6.26
C ASN A 50 32.35 25.82 -7.66
N ARG A 51 32.83 27.05 -7.84
CA ARG A 51 33.43 27.51 -9.12
C ARG A 51 34.70 26.74 -9.53
N ARG A 52 35.32 26.01 -8.60
CA ARG A 52 36.51 25.16 -8.84
C ARG A 52 36.12 23.71 -9.19
N GLY A 53 34.82 23.39 -9.24
CA GLY A 53 34.30 22.06 -9.56
C GLY A 53 34.24 21.09 -8.38
N GLU A 54 34.65 21.53 -7.18
CA GLU A 54 34.59 20.73 -5.96
C GLU A 54 33.16 20.65 -5.45
N VAL A 55 32.75 19.47 -4.95
CA VAL A 55 31.39 19.26 -4.42
C VAL A 55 31.27 19.97 -3.06
N THR A 56 30.32 20.88 -2.96
CA THR A 56 30.04 21.65 -1.75
C THR A 56 28.98 20.96 -0.89
N SER A 57 27.88 20.54 -1.51
CA SER A 57 26.74 19.93 -0.82
C SER A 57 25.94 18.98 -1.72
N LEU A 58 25.16 18.10 -1.08
CA LEU A 58 24.17 17.26 -1.74
C LEU A 58 22.76 17.64 -1.27
N GLU A 59 21.93 18.03 -2.22
CA GLU A 59 20.55 18.45 -1.97
C GLU A 59 19.57 17.40 -2.47
N CYS A 60 18.61 17.04 -1.63
CA CYS A 60 17.56 16.12 -2.02
C CYS A 60 16.52 16.83 -2.86
N CYS A 61 16.34 16.38 -4.10
CA CYS A 61 15.20 16.79 -4.91
C CYS A 61 14.06 15.79 -4.76
N MET A 62 12.84 16.29 -4.66
CA MET A 62 11.66 15.45 -4.56
C MET A 62 11.24 14.94 -5.95
N PRO A 63 10.76 13.68 -6.08
CA PRO A 63 10.43 13.11 -7.38
C PRO A 63 9.23 13.78 -8.05
N TRP A 64 8.30 14.36 -7.28
CA TRP A 64 7.15 15.11 -7.79
C TRP A 64 7.49 16.54 -8.23
N GLU A 65 8.67 17.03 -7.87
CA GLU A 65 9.18 18.37 -8.22
C GLU A 65 10.24 18.30 -9.33
N THR A 66 10.68 17.10 -9.71
CA THR A 66 11.80 16.90 -10.65
C THR A 66 11.34 16.16 -11.89
N THR A 67 11.66 16.71 -13.06
CA THR A 67 11.35 16.10 -14.36
C THR A 67 12.56 16.14 -15.28
N LEU A 68 12.72 15.10 -16.11
CA LEU A 68 13.76 15.07 -17.14
C LEU A 68 13.21 15.73 -18.41
N LEU A 69 13.76 16.88 -18.77
CA LEU A 69 13.41 17.64 -19.96
C LEU A 69 14.35 17.27 -21.12
N ASN A 70 13.84 17.41 -22.35
CA ASN A 70 14.63 17.30 -23.56
C ASN A 70 14.40 18.57 -24.40
N THR A 71 15.41 19.41 -24.51
CA THR A 71 15.36 20.64 -25.30
C THR A 71 16.36 20.52 -26.44
N GLY A 72 15.87 20.23 -27.65
CA GLY A 72 16.71 20.14 -28.85
C GLY A 72 17.77 19.05 -28.82
N GLY A 73 17.52 17.92 -28.14
CA GLY A 73 18.47 16.80 -28.01
C GLY A 73 19.36 16.90 -26.77
N ARG A 74 19.30 18.00 -26.00
CA ARG A 74 19.98 18.14 -24.73
C ARG A 74 19.04 17.79 -23.57
N HIS A 75 19.49 16.88 -22.73
CA HIS A 75 18.78 16.49 -21.51
C HIS A 75 19.17 17.37 -20.33
N THR A 76 18.17 17.83 -19.58
CA THR A 76 18.34 18.59 -18.32
C THR A 76 17.26 18.17 -17.32
N TYR A 77 17.55 18.27 -16.04
CA TYR A 77 16.55 18.05 -14.99
C TYR A 77 15.93 19.40 -14.62
N GLY A 78 14.63 19.56 -14.87
CA GLY A 78 13.85 20.67 -14.33
C GLY A 78 13.45 20.35 -12.89
N VAL A 79 13.82 21.22 -11.94
CA VAL A 79 13.45 21.13 -10.53
C VAL A 79 12.57 22.34 -10.20
N TYR A 80 11.37 22.07 -9.67
CA TYR A 80 10.36 23.08 -9.34
C TYR A 80 10.01 22.95 -7.86
N ASN A 81 10.68 23.71 -7.00
CA ASN A 81 10.49 23.67 -5.55
C ASN A 81 10.15 25.08 -5.01
N GLU A 82 10.08 25.22 -3.68
CA GLU A 82 9.80 26.50 -3.01
C GLU A 82 10.84 27.59 -3.32
N GLU A 83 12.06 27.21 -3.67
CA GLU A 83 13.15 28.13 -4.04
C GLU A 83 13.03 28.63 -5.50
N GLY A 84 12.20 27.97 -6.31
CA GLY A 84 11.91 28.36 -7.69
C GLY A 84 12.05 27.23 -8.70
N ALA A 85 12.28 27.62 -9.96
CA ALA A 85 12.45 26.71 -11.09
C ALA A 85 13.93 26.71 -11.54
N PHE A 86 14.58 25.55 -11.45
CA PHE A 86 15.99 25.38 -11.77
C PHE A 86 16.16 24.34 -12.87
N ALA A 87 17.10 24.59 -13.78
CA ALA A 87 17.57 23.59 -14.73
C ALA A 87 18.93 23.05 -14.24
N VAL A 88 18.98 21.75 -13.94
CA VAL A 88 20.17 21.05 -13.45
C VAL A 88 20.75 20.19 -14.57
N SER A 89 22.06 20.28 -14.77
CA SER A 89 22.78 19.43 -15.72
C SER A 89 22.72 17.97 -15.28
N PRO A 90 22.63 16.99 -16.21
CA PRO A 90 22.77 15.58 -15.86
C PRO A 90 24.07 15.25 -15.11
N ASP A 91 25.16 16.00 -15.37
CA ASP A 91 26.45 15.82 -14.69
C ASP A 91 26.42 16.22 -13.20
N ASP A 92 25.46 17.06 -12.82
CA ASP A 92 25.26 17.55 -11.45
C ASP A 92 24.02 16.93 -10.79
N MET A 93 23.43 15.89 -11.40
CA MET A 93 22.27 15.19 -10.85
C MET A 93 22.57 13.71 -10.66
N ILE A 94 22.49 13.26 -9.41
CA ILE A 94 22.45 11.83 -9.10
C ILE A 94 21.00 11.36 -9.29
N HIS A 95 20.78 10.53 -10.31
CA HIS A 95 19.48 9.91 -10.60
C HIS A 95 19.52 8.40 -10.34
N ILE A 96 18.92 7.98 -9.22
CA ILE A 96 18.73 6.58 -8.87
C ILE A 96 17.38 6.12 -9.44
N ARG A 97 17.39 5.03 -10.20
CA ARG A 97 16.22 4.51 -10.91
C ARG A 97 15.83 3.14 -10.41
N ALA A 98 14.53 2.93 -10.24
CA ALA A 98 13.96 1.61 -10.09
C ALA A 98 14.09 0.82 -11.41
N LEU A 99 13.93 -0.50 -11.30
CA LEU A 99 13.90 -1.37 -12.47
C LEU A 99 12.71 -1.00 -13.36
N GLY A 100 12.94 -0.98 -14.67
CA GLY A 100 11.93 -0.62 -15.66
C GLY A 100 12.45 -0.81 -17.08
N ASN A 101 11.54 -0.69 -18.03
CA ASN A 101 11.82 -0.85 -19.47
C ASN A 101 12.29 0.46 -20.15
N ASN A 102 12.20 1.60 -19.47
CA ASN A 102 12.66 2.89 -19.98
C ASN A 102 14.13 3.13 -19.60
N GLN A 103 14.97 3.40 -20.60
CA GLN A 103 16.39 3.69 -20.39
C GLN A 103 16.67 5.01 -19.67
N LYS A 104 15.67 5.92 -19.55
CA LYS A 104 15.85 7.26 -18.97
C LYS A 104 15.20 7.42 -17.60
N MET A 105 14.09 6.73 -17.33
CA MET A 105 13.31 6.86 -16.09
C MET A 105 13.02 5.49 -15.49
N GLY A 106 13.04 5.37 -14.17
CA GLY A 106 12.54 4.17 -13.48
C GLY A 106 11.02 4.16 -13.42
N LEU A 107 10.44 2.96 -13.36
CA LEU A 107 9.01 2.76 -13.13
C LEU A 107 8.76 2.54 -11.65
N SER A 108 7.72 3.16 -11.09
CA SER A 108 7.34 2.93 -9.69
C SER A 108 6.90 1.46 -9.49
N PRO A 109 7.55 0.70 -8.59
CA PRO A 109 7.10 -0.64 -8.24
C PRO A 109 5.66 -0.66 -7.70
N ILE A 110 5.27 0.36 -6.92
CA ILE A 110 3.91 0.47 -6.39
C ILE A 110 2.91 0.66 -7.54
N MET A 111 3.20 1.53 -8.50
CA MET A 111 2.30 1.73 -9.64
C MET A 111 2.21 0.49 -10.53
N GLN A 112 3.32 -0.22 -10.74
CA GLN A 112 3.33 -1.47 -11.51
C GLN A 112 2.44 -2.56 -10.91
N HIS A 113 2.23 -2.53 -9.59
CA HIS A 113 1.42 -3.51 -8.87
C HIS A 113 0.17 -2.90 -8.23
N ALA A 114 -0.29 -1.75 -8.73
CA ALA A 114 -1.44 -1.04 -8.17
C ALA A 114 -2.71 -1.90 -8.16
N GLU A 115 -2.93 -2.71 -9.20
CA GLU A 115 -4.07 -3.64 -9.29
C GLU A 115 -4.01 -4.72 -8.20
N THR A 116 -2.85 -5.35 -7.99
CA THR A 116 -2.64 -6.36 -6.94
C THR A 116 -2.89 -5.77 -5.55
N ILE A 117 -2.40 -4.55 -5.30
CA ILE A 117 -2.63 -3.84 -4.05
C ILE A 117 -4.13 -3.51 -3.89
N GLY A 118 -4.78 -3.02 -4.95
CA GLY A 118 -6.21 -2.69 -4.95
C GLY A 118 -7.09 -3.91 -4.68
N MET A 119 -6.83 -5.03 -5.36
CA MET A 119 -7.49 -6.31 -5.10
C MET A 119 -7.31 -6.74 -3.63
N GLY A 120 -6.12 -6.52 -3.08
CA GLY A 120 -5.84 -6.80 -1.69
C GLY A 120 -6.64 -5.95 -0.71
N MET A 121 -6.80 -4.65 -0.99
CA MET A 121 -7.62 -3.74 -0.18
C MET A 121 -9.11 -4.13 -0.23
N SER A 122 -9.63 -4.45 -1.41
CA SER A 122 -11.01 -4.93 -1.57
C SER A 122 -11.24 -6.26 -0.84
N GLY A 123 -10.27 -7.18 -0.91
CA GLY A 123 -10.32 -8.43 -0.15
C GLY A 123 -10.35 -8.21 1.36
N GLN A 124 -9.58 -7.25 1.88
CA GLN A 124 -9.63 -6.87 3.30
C GLN A 124 -10.97 -6.27 3.69
N GLN A 125 -11.57 -5.41 2.85
CA GLN A 125 -12.90 -4.84 3.10
C GLN A 125 -13.97 -5.92 3.12
N TYR A 126 -13.96 -6.84 2.16
CA TYR A 126 -14.87 -7.99 2.13
C TYR A 126 -14.72 -8.85 3.39
N THR A 127 -13.48 -9.17 3.77
CA THR A 127 -13.17 -9.95 4.98
C THR A 127 -13.71 -9.27 6.23
N SER A 128 -13.49 -7.96 6.37
CA SER A 128 -14.02 -7.16 7.48
C SER A 128 -15.56 -7.19 7.51
N ALA A 129 -16.22 -6.95 6.37
CA ALA A 129 -17.68 -6.99 6.29
C ALA A 129 -18.26 -8.37 6.61
N PHE A 130 -17.54 -9.42 6.21
CA PHE A 130 -17.91 -10.80 6.47
C PHE A 130 -17.86 -11.14 7.97
N PHE A 131 -16.77 -10.80 8.66
CA PHE A 131 -16.63 -11.03 10.10
C PHE A 131 -17.50 -10.09 10.96
N ASN A 132 -17.82 -8.90 10.48
CA ASN A 132 -18.75 -7.98 11.15
C ASN A 132 -20.23 -8.38 11.00
N GLY A 133 -20.52 -9.55 10.42
CA GLY A 133 -21.87 -10.12 10.36
C GLY A 133 -22.75 -9.58 9.23
N ASN A 134 -22.19 -8.84 8.27
CA ASN A 134 -22.94 -8.30 7.13
C ASN A 134 -23.17 -9.31 5.99
N ALA A 135 -22.50 -10.47 6.02
CA ALA A 135 -22.50 -11.41 4.91
C ALA A 135 -23.23 -12.75 5.18
N ARG A 136 -23.76 -12.98 6.39
CA ARG A 136 -24.39 -14.27 6.74
C ARG A 136 -25.73 -14.09 7.48
N PRO A 137 -26.85 -14.61 6.95
CA PRO A 137 -28.02 -14.86 7.76
C PRO A 137 -27.65 -15.85 8.86
N ALA A 138 -27.87 -15.50 10.12
CA ALA A 138 -27.55 -16.39 11.26
C ALA A 138 -28.42 -17.66 11.29
N GLY A 139 -29.49 -17.71 10.51
CA GLY A 139 -30.34 -18.87 10.33
C GLY A 139 -31.62 -18.51 9.58
N ILE A 140 -32.33 -19.53 9.12
CA ILE A 140 -33.65 -19.39 8.51
C ILE A 140 -34.68 -19.84 9.54
N ILE A 141 -35.73 -19.02 9.72
CA ILE A 141 -36.92 -19.40 10.48
C ILE A 141 -38.01 -19.74 9.48
N SER A 142 -38.50 -20.96 9.55
CA SER A 142 -39.67 -21.38 8.77
C SER A 142 -40.87 -21.60 9.69
N VAL A 143 -42.03 -21.14 9.25
CA VAL A 143 -43.31 -21.36 9.92
C VAL A 143 -44.06 -22.46 9.18
N LYS A 144 -44.57 -23.46 9.90
CA LYS A 144 -45.22 -24.63 9.28
C LYS A 144 -46.66 -24.35 8.78
N ASN A 145 -47.31 -23.31 9.29
CA ASN A 145 -48.70 -22.95 8.94
C ASN A 145 -48.76 -21.53 8.33
N GLU A 146 -49.82 -21.25 7.56
CA GLU A 146 -50.11 -19.90 7.06
C GLU A 146 -50.34 -18.93 8.23
N LEU A 147 -49.68 -17.78 8.18
CA LEU A 147 -49.84 -16.70 9.16
C LEU A 147 -50.61 -15.55 8.53
N ASN A 148 -51.52 -14.95 9.29
CA ASN A 148 -52.08 -13.65 8.94
C ASN A 148 -51.04 -12.53 9.11
N GLU A 149 -51.21 -11.40 8.41
CA GLU A 149 -50.26 -10.27 8.44
C GLU A 149 -49.97 -9.76 9.86
N GLN A 150 -50.99 -9.75 10.73
CA GLN A 150 -50.86 -9.30 12.12
C GLN A 150 -49.94 -10.23 12.94
N SER A 151 -50.01 -11.54 12.72
CA SER A 151 -49.18 -12.53 13.41
C SER A 151 -47.75 -12.50 12.90
N TRP A 152 -47.54 -12.24 11.61
CA TRP A 152 -46.21 -12.00 11.03
C TRP A 152 -45.52 -10.79 11.65
N GLY A 153 -46.25 -9.68 11.82
CA GLY A 153 -45.75 -8.47 12.47
C GLY A 153 -45.33 -8.72 13.93
N ARG A 154 -46.12 -9.48 14.70
CA ARG A 154 -45.78 -9.87 16.07
C ARG A 154 -44.53 -10.75 16.13
N LEU A 155 -44.42 -11.73 15.23
CA LEU A 155 -43.27 -12.62 15.13
C LEU A 155 -41.97 -11.85 14.83
N LYS A 156 -42.01 -10.92 13.87
CA LYS A 156 -40.88 -10.07 13.51
C LYS A 156 -40.42 -9.21 14.69
N ASN A 157 -41.35 -8.57 15.39
CA ASN A 157 -41.06 -7.74 16.56
C ASN A 157 -40.47 -8.55 17.72
N MET A 158 -41.01 -9.73 17.99
CA MET A 158 -40.49 -10.66 19.00
C MET A 158 -39.06 -11.10 18.65
N TRP A 159 -38.82 -11.46 17.39
CA TRP A 159 -37.52 -11.89 16.90
C TRP A 159 -36.46 -10.78 16.99
N GLN A 160 -36.81 -9.56 16.58
CA GLN A 160 -35.88 -8.43 16.60
C GLN A 160 -35.47 -8.04 18.03
N ARG A 161 -36.41 -8.16 18.99
CA ARG A 161 -36.13 -8.04 20.43
C ARG A 161 -35.20 -9.15 20.92
N ALA A 162 -35.45 -10.40 20.50
CA ALA A 162 -34.63 -11.55 20.87
C ALA A 162 -33.18 -11.42 20.35
N VAL A 163 -32.99 -11.02 19.09
CA VAL A 163 -31.66 -10.78 18.50
C VAL A 163 -30.91 -9.67 19.23
N THR A 164 -31.61 -8.59 19.59
CA THR A 164 -31.01 -7.48 20.35
C THR A 164 -30.59 -7.91 21.76
N ALA A 165 -31.40 -8.75 22.41
CA ALA A 165 -31.08 -9.30 23.73
C ALA A 165 -29.93 -10.33 23.70
N LEU A 166 -29.83 -11.13 22.63
CA LEU A 166 -28.73 -12.07 22.42
C LEU A 166 -27.40 -11.36 22.11
N ARG A 167 -27.44 -10.20 21.44
CA ARG A 167 -26.24 -9.37 21.20
C ARG A 167 -25.70 -8.70 22.46
N SER A 168 -26.54 -8.47 23.47
CA SER A 168 -26.14 -7.81 24.72
C SER A 168 -25.82 -8.77 25.86
N GLN A 169 -26.16 -10.06 25.74
CA GLN A 169 -25.97 -11.07 26.78
C GLN A 169 -25.53 -12.41 26.17
N GLU A 170 -24.29 -12.82 26.43
CA GLU A 170 -23.75 -14.11 26.00
C GLU A 170 -24.42 -15.28 26.76
N ASN A 171 -24.54 -16.45 26.10
CA ASN A 171 -24.99 -17.74 26.67
C ASN A 171 -26.48 -17.87 27.08
N LYS A 172 -27.43 -17.28 26.35
CA LYS A 172 -28.87 -17.56 26.55
C LYS A 172 -29.44 -18.54 25.54
N THR A 173 -30.17 -19.54 26.05
CA THR A 173 -30.96 -20.48 25.23
C THR A 173 -32.26 -19.81 24.79
N MET A 174 -32.52 -19.77 23.49
CA MET A 174 -33.75 -19.21 22.93
C MET A 174 -34.82 -20.29 22.81
N LEU A 175 -35.99 -20.07 23.44
CA LEU A 175 -37.15 -20.95 23.30
C LEU A 175 -37.93 -20.55 22.05
N LEU A 176 -38.11 -21.51 21.14
CA LEU A 176 -38.94 -21.36 19.95
C LEU A 176 -40.32 -21.99 20.20
N PRO A 177 -41.43 -21.30 19.87
CA PRO A 177 -42.75 -21.92 19.81
C PRO A 177 -42.73 -23.19 18.95
N ALA A 178 -43.53 -24.20 19.33
CA ALA A 178 -43.53 -25.53 18.70
C ALA A 178 -43.80 -25.55 17.18
N GLN A 179 -44.29 -24.44 16.60
CA GLN A 179 -44.55 -24.30 15.16
C GLN A 179 -43.44 -23.59 14.37
N LEU A 180 -42.34 -23.20 15.02
CA LEU A 180 -41.17 -22.58 14.36
C LEU A 180 -40.04 -23.60 14.25
N ASP A 181 -39.51 -23.76 13.04
CA ASP A 181 -38.27 -24.50 12.80
C ASP A 181 -37.13 -23.49 12.54
N TYR A 182 -36.09 -23.53 13.37
CA TYR A 182 -34.89 -22.70 13.21
C TYR A 182 -33.74 -23.58 12.72
N ARG A 183 -33.21 -23.23 11.55
CA ARG A 183 -32.04 -23.88 11.00
C ARG A 183 -30.87 -22.93 11.08
N ALA A 184 -29.94 -23.22 11.99
CA ALA A 184 -28.65 -22.56 12.03
C ALA A 184 -27.89 -22.89 10.74
N LEU A 185 -27.50 -21.86 9.99
CA LEU A 185 -26.56 -22.04 8.89
C LEU A 185 -25.18 -22.19 9.53
N THR A 186 -24.69 -23.43 9.60
CA THR A 186 -23.38 -23.72 10.22
C THR A 186 -22.24 -23.03 9.46
N VAL A 187 -21.19 -22.70 10.20
CA VAL A 187 -19.99 -22.02 9.70
C VAL A 187 -19.45 -22.76 8.48
N SER A 188 -19.44 -22.04 7.36
CA SER A 188 -19.17 -22.59 6.04
C SER A 188 -17.65 -22.65 5.78
N PRO A 189 -17.16 -23.61 4.96
CA PRO A 189 -15.77 -23.73 4.45
C PRO A 189 -15.10 -22.43 3.95
N VAL A 190 -15.89 -21.38 3.76
CA VAL A 190 -15.49 -20.02 3.40
C VAL A 190 -14.48 -19.40 4.38
N ASP A 191 -14.53 -19.72 5.67
CA ASP A 191 -13.63 -19.09 6.65
C ASP A 191 -12.15 -19.49 6.41
N ALA A 192 -11.91 -20.77 6.09
CA ALA A 192 -10.58 -21.26 5.73
C ALA A 192 -10.10 -20.65 4.40
N GLN A 193 -11.00 -20.50 3.43
CA GLN A 193 -10.69 -19.87 2.14
C GLN A 193 -10.32 -18.38 2.29
N ILE A 194 -10.99 -17.64 3.17
CA ILE A 194 -10.66 -16.22 3.46
C ILE A 194 -9.26 -16.08 4.09
N ILE A 195 -8.90 -16.97 5.01
CA ILE A 195 -7.57 -16.99 5.63
C ILE A 195 -6.50 -17.23 4.56
N ASP A 196 -6.73 -18.18 3.66
CA ASP A 196 -5.78 -18.48 2.59
C ASP A 196 -5.67 -17.34 1.57
N MET A 197 -6.78 -16.70 1.20
CA MET A 197 -6.76 -15.49 0.36
C MET A 197 -5.95 -14.36 1.00
N THR A 198 -6.08 -14.16 2.32
CA THR A 198 -5.33 -13.12 3.04
C THR A 198 -3.82 -13.42 3.06
N LYS A 199 -3.43 -14.68 3.27
CA LYS A 199 -2.01 -15.11 3.22
C LYS A 199 -1.41 -14.94 1.82
N LEU A 200 -2.15 -15.32 0.78
CA LEU A 200 -1.72 -15.15 -0.61
C LEU A 200 -1.52 -13.68 -0.95
N ASN A 201 -2.49 -12.83 -0.61
CA ASN A 201 -2.40 -11.39 -0.80
C ASN A 201 -1.18 -10.77 -0.10
N ARG A 202 -0.95 -11.10 1.18
CA ARG A 202 0.26 -10.67 1.90
C ARG A 202 1.54 -11.08 1.18
N SER A 203 1.57 -12.31 0.65
CA SER A 203 2.74 -12.85 -0.06
C SER A 203 2.96 -12.15 -1.40
N MET A 204 1.88 -11.85 -2.13
CA MET A 204 1.95 -11.06 -3.37
C MET A 204 2.51 -9.66 -3.10
N ILE A 205 2.00 -8.96 -2.09
CA ILE A 205 2.48 -7.62 -1.72
C ILE A 205 3.94 -7.65 -1.28
N ALA A 206 4.35 -8.63 -0.46
CA ALA A 206 5.75 -8.80 -0.07
C ALA A 206 6.66 -9.10 -1.27
N GLY A 207 6.16 -9.87 -2.24
CA GLY A 207 6.85 -10.21 -3.48
C GLY A 207 7.20 -9.01 -4.36
N ILE A 208 6.38 -7.94 -4.33
CA ILE A 208 6.60 -6.70 -5.11
C ILE A 208 8.00 -6.13 -4.86
N LEU A 209 8.43 -6.11 -3.58
CA LEU A 209 9.70 -5.50 -3.17
C LEU A 209 10.87 -6.50 -3.22
N MET A 210 10.58 -7.80 -3.30
CA MET A 210 11.57 -8.88 -3.22
C MET A 210 11.90 -9.50 -4.57
N SER A 211 11.57 -8.86 -5.69
CA SER A 211 11.85 -9.37 -7.05
C SER A 211 13.26 -9.92 -7.15
N ARG A 212 13.34 -11.26 -7.09
CA ARG A 212 14.57 -12.04 -7.22
C ARG A 212 15.03 -11.84 -8.65
N ARG A 213 16.31 -11.53 -8.83
CA ARG A 213 16.96 -11.76 -10.12
C ARG A 213 16.74 -13.22 -10.47
N THR A 214 15.91 -13.48 -11.47
CA THR A 214 16.04 -14.68 -12.29
C THR A 214 17.15 -14.45 -13.28
#